data_AF-A0A966VVQ6-F1
#
_entry.id   AF-A0A966VVQ6-F1
#
_cell.length_a   1.000
_cell.length_b   1.000
_cell.length_c   1.000
_cell.angle_alpha   90.00
_cell.angle_beta   90.00
_cell.angle_gamma   90.00
#
_symmetry.space_group_name_H-M   'P 1'
#
loop_
_entity.id
_entity.type
_entity.pdbx_description
1 polymer ?
#
loop_
_entity_poly.entity_id
_entity_poly.type
_entity_poly.pdbx_seq_one_letter_code
_entity_poly.pdbx_strand_id
1 'polypeptide(L)'
;ASVGIAGSGGLGGGGPGSKDAVAATSGTNGRGGGGGAGGFSDTSQGIGGNGGSGTVIVRYLGPEVANGGVASPGIALAKGYTLHTFSITEGQMTSGSFSFIPKVSPNAVTVSGNISGSGNLNLNALGGSFTFLGDNTYTGTTTINAGTLQIGAGGTTGSLTSSSIINNAGLNFNRSNDLNYAGTISGAGTVTKLGGGALTLSGSNTYSGTTTVSEGTLQIGAGGTSGDLTSVSIINNALLSFSRSDDLIYAGTISGSGTFTKSGTGTLTLSGNNTYSGTTTISGGTLQIGAGDASGSLLSNSIINNAALSFNRSDSYNYGGSISGTGILTKAGVGTLTLSSNNTYSGTTTVSEGTLQIGAGGTSGSLTSSSIINNAWLNFNRSNDLTYAGTISGPGIITKLGNGSLTLSGNNTYSGGTTISGGILNIGTQSVGSLGAITSSAIGTGSIAIQNGAALNLLGHSIYNPVVMAGDGVVTYGGIATKQSVPQYFRRHRVGYFDYRFWTFLNR
;
A
#
# COMPACT_ATOMS: atom_id res chain seq x y z
N ALA A 1 15.52 -56.54 -5.11
CA ALA A 1 15.59 -55.16 -4.62
C ALA A 1 14.39 -54.39 -5.18
N SER A 2 13.40 -54.12 -4.33
CA SER A 2 12.30 -53.20 -4.62
C SER A 2 12.29 -52.17 -3.50
N VAL A 3 12.42 -50.90 -3.87
CA VAL A 3 12.51 -49.76 -2.96
C VAL A 3 11.12 -49.53 -2.35
N GLY A 4 10.98 -49.79 -1.05
CA GLY A 4 9.79 -49.40 -0.28
C GLY A 4 9.82 -47.91 0.03
N ILE A 5 8.67 -47.25 -0.08
CA ILE A 5 8.51 -45.81 0.16
C ILE A 5 8.66 -45.55 1.67
N ALA A 6 9.59 -44.68 2.05
CA ALA A 6 9.81 -44.26 3.42
C ALA A 6 8.61 -43.43 3.94
N GLY A 7 8.09 -43.78 5.11
CA GLY A 7 7.06 -43.00 5.79
C GLY A 7 7.60 -41.66 6.29
N SER A 8 6.78 -40.62 6.17
CA SER A 8 7.05 -39.25 6.63
C SER A 8 6.87 -39.12 8.15
N GLY A 9 7.80 -39.68 8.93
CA GLY A 9 7.82 -39.58 10.40
C GLY A 9 9.20 -39.16 10.91
N GLY A 10 9.22 -38.35 11.98
CA GLY A 10 10.41 -37.68 12.53
C GLY A 10 11.60 -38.60 12.88
N LEU A 11 12.72 -37.95 13.25
CA LEU A 11 14.12 -38.45 13.40
C LEU A 11 14.36 -39.68 14.31
N GLY A 12 13.36 -40.46 14.69
CA GLY A 12 13.52 -41.76 15.34
C GLY A 12 13.53 -42.89 14.31
N GLY A 13 14.70 -43.48 14.08
CA GLY A 13 14.89 -44.56 13.10
C GLY A 13 13.96 -45.76 13.32
N GLY A 14 13.12 -46.05 12.32
CA GLY A 14 12.47 -47.34 12.19
C GLY A 14 13.49 -48.38 11.73
N GLY A 15 13.62 -49.51 12.45
CA GLY A 15 14.43 -50.64 12.03
C GLY A 15 13.94 -51.26 10.71
N PRO A 16 14.80 -51.98 9.95
CA PRO A 16 14.42 -52.54 8.65
C PRO A 16 13.31 -53.59 8.79
N GLY A 17 12.33 -53.56 7.88
CA GLY A 17 11.25 -54.56 7.81
C GLY A 17 11.74 -55.95 7.40
N SER A 18 11.05 -57.00 7.86
CA SER A 18 11.31 -58.41 7.56
C SER A 18 10.34 -58.95 6.49
N LYS A 19 10.79 -59.95 5.71
CA LYS A 19 9.89 -60.78 4.88
C LYS A 19 8.94 -61.56 5.81
N ASP A 20 7.65 -61.61 5.46
CA ASP A 20 6.57 -62.34 6.18
C ASP A 20 6.18 -61.82 7.59
N ALA A 21 6.46 -60.56 7.92
CA ALA A 21 6.02 -59.95 9.18
C ALA A 21 4.55 -59.44 9.13
N VAL A 22 3.81 -59.66 10.23
CA VAL A 22 2.48 -59.06 10.50
C VAL A 22 2.60 -57.53 10.54
N ALA A 23 1.50 -56.81 10.25
CA ALA A 23 1.41 -55.34 10.24
C ALA A 23 2.28 -54.68 11.33
N ALA A 24 3.05 -53.67 10.95
CA ALA A 24 4.05 -53.06 11.82
C ALA A 24 3.39 -52.35 13.02
N THR A 25 4.02 -52.49 14.19
CA THR A 25 3.58 -51.81 15.41
C THR A 25 3.77 -50.29 15.27
N SER A 26 2.72 -49.53 15.55
CA SER A 26 2.82 -48.07 15.68
C SER A 26 3.82 -47.69 16.78
N GLY A 27 4.46 -46.53 16.62
CA GLY A 27 5.31 -45.96 17.67
C GLY A 27 4.53 -45.79 18.97
N THR A 28 5.16 -46.04 20.13
CA THR A 28 4.50 -45.86 21.43
C THR A 28 4.18 -44.39 21.69
N ASN A 29 2.92 -44.13 22.07
CA ASN A 29 2.48 -42.79 22.48
C ASN A 29 3.40 -42.25 23.59
N GLY A 30 3.85 -41.00 23.46
CA GLY A 30 4.68 -40.35 24.49
C GLY A 30 6.20 -40.55 24.40
N ARG A 31 6.74 -41.23 23.38
CA ARG A 31 8.20 -41.43 23.23
C ARG A 31 8.82 -40.86 21.95
N GLY A 32 8.05 -40.16 21.10
CA GLY A 32 8.56 -39.52 19.88
C GLY A 32 9.16 -40.48 18.85
N GLY A 33 8.84 -41.78 18.91
CA GLY A 33 9.32 -42.78 17.95
C GLY A 33 8.51 -42.80 16.65
N GLY A 34 9.18 -42.93 15.51
CA GLY A 34 8.54 -43.31 14.24
C GLY A 34 7.92 -44.72 14.33
N GLY A 35 6.88 -44.99 13.54
CA GLY A 35 6.32 -46.34 13.45
C GLY A 35 7.21 -47.27 12.65
N GLY A 36 7.10 -48.58 12.91
CA GLY A 36 7.93 -49.59 12.21
C GLY A 36 7.65 -49.66 10.71
N ALA A 37 8.64 -50.05 9.90
CA ALA A 37 8.43 -50.31 8.47
C ALA A 37 7.52 -51.53 8.28
N GLY A 38 6.58 -51.45 7.32
CA GLY A 38 5.68 -52.55 6.99
C GLY A 38 6.42 -53.74 6.37
N GLY A 39 5.97 -54.97 6.67
CA GLY A 39 6.50 -56.19 6.05
C GLY A 39 6.12 -56.31 4.57
N PHE A 40 6.87 -57.08 3.79
CA PHE A 40 6.54 -57.41 2.40
C PHE A 40 6.50 -58.93 2.20
N SER A 41 5.55 -59.42 1.42
CA SER A 41 5.53 -60.79 0.87
C SER A 41 5.38 -60.75 -0.66
N ASP A 42 5.60 -61.88 -1.33
CA ASP A 42 5.48 -61.98 -2.80
C ASP A 42 4.04 -61.71 -3.32
N THR A 43 3.05 -61.60 -2.43
CA THR A 43 1.63 -61.36 -2.75
C THR A 43 0.97 -60.21 -1.97
N SER A 44 1.67 -59.53 -1.04
CA SER A 44 1.08 -58.41 -0.25
C SER A 44 2.12 -57.44 0.31
N GLN A 45 1.78 -56.15 0.36
CA GLN A 45 2.55 -55.11 1.06
C GLN A 45 1.85 -54.79 2.39
N GLY A 46 2.52 -55.01 3.51
CA GLY A 46 2.09 -54.55 4.82
C GLY A 46 2.30 -53.03 4.93
N ILE A 47 1.31 -52.34 5.48
CA ILE A 47 1.38 -50.89 5.71
C ILE A 47 2.36 -50.63 6.88
N GLY A 48 3.22 -49.62 6.76
CA GLY A 48 4.08 -49.18 7.86
C GLY A 48 3.27 -48.65 9.04
N GLY A 49 3.80 -48.78 10.26
CA GLY A 49 3.19 -48.27 11.48
C GLY A 49 3.18 -46.75 11.49
N ASN A 50 2.17 -46.14 12.12
CA ASN A 50 2.12 -44.69 12.32
C ASN A 50 3.18 -44.24 13.34
N GLY A 51 3.80 -43.08 13.13
CA GLY A 51 4.62 -42.41 14.15
C GLY A 51 3.78 -41.97 15.36
N GLY A 52 4.38 -41.97 16.56
CA GLY A 52 3.67 -41.60 17.79
C GLY A 52 3.26 -40.12 17.83
N SER A 53 2.01 -39.83 18.19
CA SER A 53 1.44 -38.47 18.30
C SER A 53 1.55 -37.88 19.72
N GLY A 54 1.70 -36.56 19.84
CA GLY A 54 1.05 -35.79 20.91
C GLY A 54 1.81 -35.52 22.21
N THR A 55 3.14 -35.35 22.20
CA THR A 55 3.86 -34.77 23.35
C THR A 55 4.30 -33.35 23.06
N VAL A 56 3.87 -32.38 23.87
CA VAL A 56 4.48 -31.04 23.92
C VAL A 56 5.35 -30.94 25.16
N ILE A 57 6.56 -30.42 24.99
CA ILE A 57 7.49 -30.21 26.09
C ILE A 57 7.82 -28.73 26.15
N VAL A 58 7.57 -28.09 27.29
CA VAL A 58 7.99 -26.71 27.57
C VAL A 58 9.13 -26.76 28.57
N ARG A 59 10.30 -26.24 28.18
CA ARG A 59 11.48 -26.15 29.05
C ARG A 59 11.79 -24.69 29.37
N TYR A 60 12.00 -24.36 30.64
CA TYR A 60 12.45 -23.02 31.03
C TYR A 60 13.33 -23.07 32.29
N LEU A 61 14.17 -22.04 32.48
CA LEU A 61 15.11 -21.96 33.59
C LEU A 61 14.39 -21.53 34.88
N GLY A 62 14.74 -22.12 36.03
CA GLY A 62 14.18 -21.74 37.33
C GLY A 62 13.04 -22.64 37.83
N PRO A 63 12.37 -22.27 38.93
CA PRO A 63 11.31 -23.06 39.57
C PRO A 63 10.02 -23.05 38.75
N GLU A 64 9.04 -23.89 39.12
CA GLU A 64 7.76 -23.98 38.40
C GLU A 64 6.97 -22.64 38.45
N VAL A 65 6.74 -22.01 37.29
CA VAL A 65 6.08 -20.68 37.19
C VAL A 65 4.70 -20.71 36.52
N ALA A 66 4.27 -21.87 36.02
CA ALA A 66 3.01 -22.05 35.31
C ALA A 66 2.34 -23.39 35.67
N ASN A 67 1.02 -23.44 35.58
CA ASN A 67 0.22 -24.66 35.66
C ASN A 67 0.05 -25.29 34.28
N GLY A 68 -0.17 -26.61 34.26
CA GLY A 68 -0.49 -27.41 33.06
C GLY A 68 0.52 -28.53 32.82
N GLY A 69 0.06 -29.70 32.37
CA GLY A 69 0.92 -30.87 32.13
C GLY A 69 1.57 -31.40 33.42
N VAL A 70 2.57 -32.26 33.26
CA VAL A 70 3.38 -32.78 34.36
C VAL A 70 4.67 -31.97 34.45
N ALA A 71 4.84 -31.22 35.54
CA ALA A 71 6.06 -30.49 35.85
C ALA A 71 7.09 -31.41 36.52
N SER A 72 8.34 -31.35 36.06
CA SER A 72 9.46 -32.06 36.69
C SER A 72 10.76 -31.23 36.64
N PRO A 73 11.65 -31.36 37.64
CA PRO A 73 12.98 -30.78 37.54
C PRO A 73 13.78 -31.43 36.40
N GLY A 74 14.47 -30.62 35.62
CA GLY A 74 15.41 -31.11 34.62
C GLY A 74 16.59 -31.83 35.27
N ILE A 75 17.02 -32.92 34.64
CA ILE A 75 18.14 -33.75 35.09
C ILE A 75 19.36 -33.58 34.16
N ALA A 76 20.54 -33.99 34.63
CA ALA A 76 21.80 -33.95 33.88
C ALA A 76 22.06 -32.57 33.24
N LEU A 77 22.18 -32.50 31.90
CA LEU A 77 22.41 -31.26 31.15
C LEU A 77 21.27 -30.23 31.28
N ALA A 78 20.10 -30.63 31.77
CA ALA A 78 18.96 -29.75 32.04
C ALA A 78 18.81 -29.39 33.53
N LYS A 79 19.83 -29.66 34.38
CA LYS A 79 19.78 -29.27 35.80
C LYS A 79 19.57 -27.76 35.93
N GLY A 80 18.61 -27.36 36.77
CA GLY A 80 18.21 -25.95 36.97
C GLY A 80 17.06 -25.49 36.06
N TYR A 81 16.62 -26.31 35.11
CA TYR A 81 15.41 -26.06 34.32
C TYR A 81 14.21 -26.78 34.94
N THR A 82 13.01 -26.24 34.72
CA THR A 82 11.73 -26.95 34.90
C THR A 82 11.23 -27.43 33.54
N LEU A 83 10.73 -28.66 33.48
CA LEU A 83 10.17 -29.28 32.29
C LEU A 83 8.68 -29.58 32.50
N HIS A 84 7.82 -28.94 31.72
CA HIS A 84 6.40 -29.30 31.62
C HIS A 84 6.22 -30.23 30.43
N THR A 85 5.81 -31.47 30.70
CA THR A 85 5.47 -32.45 29.67
C THR A 85 3.96 -32.59 29.58
N PHE A 86 3.42 -32.40 28.39
CA PHE A 86 2.02 -32.58 28.09
C PHE A 86 1.88 -33.76 27.13
N SER A 87 1.14 -34.78 27.52
CA SER A 87 0.94 -35.99 26.71
C SER A 87 -0.56 -36.23 26.53
N ILE A 88 -0.97 -36.55 25.30
CA ILE A 88 -2.33 -37.04 25.03
C ILE A 88 -2.35 -38.55 25.28
N THR A 89 -3.20 -39.03 26.19
CA THR A 89 -3.46 -40.46 26.38
C THR A 89 -4.58 -40.91 25.44
N GLU A 90 -4.52 -42.18 24.99
CA GLU A 90 -5.52 -42.80 24.13
C GLU A 90 -6.94 -42.65 24.73
N GLY A 91 -7.90 -42.18 23.93
CA GLY A 91 -9.27 -41.87 24.36
C GLY A 91 -9.62 -40.39 24.53
N GLN A 92 -8.64 -39.47 24.53
CA GLN A 92 -8.87 -38.01 24.59
C GLN A 92 -8.76 -37.31 23.22
N MET A 93 -9.11 -38.01 22.14
CA MET A 93 -9.00 -37.56 20.75
C MET A 93 -9.80 -36.29 20.39
N THR A 94 -10.62 -35.76 21.30
CA THR A 94 -11.52 -34.64 20.96
C THR A 94 -10.90 -33.26 21.07
N SER A 95 -9.73 -33.07 21.72
CA SER A 95 -9.05 -31.77 21.72
C SER A 95 -7.57 -31.86 22.06
N GLY A 96 -6.70 -32.20 21.10
CA GLY A 96 -5.23 -32.23 21.25
C GLY A 96 -4.58 -30.88 21.57
N SER A 97 -5.04 -30.21 22.63
CA SER A 97 -4.73 -28.85 23.03
C SER A 97 -4.26 -28.83 24.48
N PHE A 98 -3.12 -28.18 24.72
CA PHE A 98 -2.45 -28.13 26.00
C PHE A 98 -2.51 -26.73 26.59
N SER A 99 -3.04 -26.58 27.81
CA SER A 99 -3.16 -25.28 28.46
C SER A 99 -1.95 -24.97 29.32
N PHE A 100 -1.36 -23.79 29.11
CA PHE A 100 -0.26 -23.25 29.91
C PHE A 100 -0.71 -21.92 30.54
N ILE A 101 -0.68 -21.86 31.87
CA ILE A 101 -1.31 -20.78 32.66
C ILE A 101 -0.33 -20.28 33.73
N PRO A 102 0.02 -18.98 33.82
CA PRO A 102 0.91 -18.48 34.86
C PRO A 102 0.39 -18.73 36.29
N LYS A 103 1.29 -18.96 37.26
CA LYS A 103 0.95 -19.22 38.67
C LYS A 103 0.84 -17.97 39.55
N VAL A 104 1.45 -16.84 39.17
CA VAL A 104 1.71 -15.71 40.10
C VAL A 104 1.44 -14.35 39.45
N SER A 105 0.87 -13.39 40.18
CA SER A 105 0.57 -12.04 39.71
C SER A 105 1.68 -11.02 40.08
N PRO A 106 2.13 -10.11 39.17
CA PRO A 106 1.73 -10.01 37.77
C PRO A 106 2.19 -11.24 36.98
N ASN A 107 1.28 -11.74 36.13
CA ASN A 107 1.35 -13.04 35.45
C ASN A 107 2.38 -13.07 34.31
N ALA A 108 3.67 -12.85 34.59
CA ALA A 108 4.74 -12.85 33.59
C ALA A 108 5.58 -14.14 33.65
N VAL A 109 5.64 -14.88 32.54
CA VAL A 109 6.41 -16.13 32.41
C VAL A 109 7.35 -16.04 31.21
N THR A 110 8.66 -16.22 31.44
CA THR A 110 9.66 -16.30 30.37
C THR A 110 10.03 -17.75 30.10
N VAL A 111 9.82 -18.19 28.86
CA VAL A 111 10.20 -19.51 28.36
C VAL A 111 11.51 -19.39 27.58
N SER A 112 12.63 -19.62 28.27
CA SER A 112 13.97 -19.53 27.68
C SER A 112 14.39 -20.77 26.88
N GLY A 113 13.75 -21.92 27.11
CA GLY A 113 13.99 -23.13 26.33
C GLY A 113 13.01 -23.29 25.17
N ASN A 114 13.22 -24.33 24.38
CA ASN A 114 12.41 -24.63 23.21
C ASN A 114 11.11 -25.33 23.60
N ILE A 115 10.04 -25.04 22.88
CA ILE A 115 8.79 -25.79 22.85
C ILE A 115 8.80 -26.66 21.59
N SER A 116 8.55 -27.96 21.73
CA SER A 116 8.51 -28.93 20.62
C SER A 116 7.26 -29.79 20.69
N GLY A 117 6.96 -30.53 19.61
CA GLY A 117 5.81 -31.45 19.53
C GLY A 117 4.79 -31.09 18.45
N SER A 118 3.70 -31.84 18.37
CA SER A 118 2.66 -31.63 17.34
C SER A 118 1.32 -31.12 17.88
N GLY A 119 1.13 -31.08 19.21
CA GLY A 119 -0.14 -30.65 19.79
C GLY A 119 -0.33 -29.14 19.82
N ASN A 120 -1.59 -28.71 19.95
CA ASN A 120 -1.93 -27.30 20.04
C ASN A 120 -1.51 -26.73 21.40
N LEU A 121 -1.08 -25.47 21.41
CA LEU A 121 -0.67 -24.74 22.59
C LEU A 121 -1.68 -23.65 22.92
N ASN A 122 -2.39 -23.80 24.04
CA ASN A 122 -3.33 -22.81 24.55
C ASN A 122 -2.66 -22.00 25.68
N LEU A 123 -2.53 -20.70 25.47
CA LEU A 123 -1.94 -19.76 26.41
C LEU A 123 -3.03 -18.93 27.06
N ASN A 124 -3.05 -18.89 28.39
CA ASN A 124 -3.96 -18.03 29.15
C ASN A 124 -3.17 -17.26 30.20
N ALA A 125 -2.69 -16.07 29.84
CA ALA A 125 -1.93 -15.18 30.70
C ALA A 125 -2.79 -13.99 31.16
N LEU A 126 -4.01 -14.22 31.65
CA LEU A 126 -4.93 -13.16 32.08
C LEU A 126 -4.22 -12.08 32.92
N GLY A 127 -4.15 -10.84 32.42
CA GLY A 127 -3.49 -9.72 33.10
C GLY A 127 -1.95 -9.74 33.11
N GLY A 128 -1.30 -10.62 32.33
CA GLY A 128 0.16 -10.70 32.23
C GLY A 128 0.64 -11.17 30.85
N SER A 129 1.79 -11.85 30.80
CA SER A 129 2.44 -12.25 29.56
C SER A 129 3.16 -13.61 29.60
N PHE A 130 3.24 -14.25 28.44
CA PHE A 130 4.23 -15.27 28.12
C PHE A 130 5.27 -14.66 27.19
N THR A 131 6.57 -14.77 27.52
CA THR A 131 7.68 -14.35 26.65
C THR A 131 8.43 -15.58 26.16
N PHE A 132 8.42 -15.84 24.85
CA PHE A 132 9.16 -16.94 24.25
C PHE A 132 10.52 -16.45 23.75
N LEU A 133 11.60 -16.99 24.33
CA LEU A 133 12.98 -16.71 23.92
C LEU A 133 13.64 -17.92 23.25
N GLY A 134 13.07 -19.12 23.36
CA GLY A 134 13.61 -20.31 22.71
C GLY A 134 13.24 -20.43 21.22
N ASP A 135 13.99 -21.26 20.51
CA ASP A 135 13.70 -21.64 19.12
C ASP A 135 12.70 -22.81 19.10
N ASN A 136 11.43 -22.46 19.15
CA ASN A 136 10.32 -23.39 19.17
C ASN A 136 10.16 -24.14 17.84
N THR A 137 9.89 -25.44 17.90
CA THR A 137 9.73 -26.36 16.75
C THR A 137 8.37 -27.07 16.73
N TYR A 138 7.43 -26.66 17.60
CA TYR A 138 6.11 -27.27 17.64
C TYR A 138 5.26 -26.85 16.43
N THR A 139 4.45 -27.78 15.92
CA THR A 139 3.68 -27.56 14.67
C THR A 139 2.21 -27.27 14.90
N GLY A 140 1.70 -27.54 16.10
CA GLY A 140 0.29 -27.33 16.44
C GLY A 140 -0.11 -25.86 16.51
N THR A 141 -1.41 -25.61 16.53
CA THR A 141 -1.99 -24.25 16.59
C THR A 141 -1.66 -23.60 17.93
N THR A 142 -1.34 -22.30 17.91
CA THR A 142 -1.20 -21.50 19.15
C THR A 142 -2.47 -20.70 19.38
N THR A 143 -3.15 -20.89 20.51
CA THR A 143 -4.30 -20.07 20.91
C THR A 143 -3.91 -19.15 22.05
N ILE A 144 -4.06 -17.84 21.88
CA ILE A 144 -3.86 -16.83 22.93
C ILE A 144 -5.24 -16.44 23.47
N ASN A 145 -5.61 -16.97 24.63
CA ASN A 145 -6.93 -16.75 25.24
C ASN A 145 -7.02 -15.43 26.03
N ALA A 146 -5.94 -15.05 26.71
CA ALA A 146 -5.88 -13.81 27.49
C ALA A 146 -4.42 -13.37 27.72
N GLY A 147 -4.23 -12.08 28.01
CA GLY A 147 -2.91 -11.49 28.21
C GLY A 147 -2.13 -11.29 26.92
N THR A 148 -0.81 -11.34 27.02
CA THR A 148 0.10 -11.12 25.88
C THR A 148 1.02 -12.32 25.66
N LEU A 149 1.10 -12.82 24.43
CA LEU A 149 2.24 -13.62 23.99
C LEU A 149 3.27 -12.71 23.33
N GLN A 150 4.50 -12.70 23.84
CA GLN A 150 5.62 -11.96 23.27
C GLN A 150 6.68 -12.91 22.71
N ILE A 151 7.12 -12.64 21.48
CA ILE A 151 8.15 -13.39 20.77
C ILE A 151 9.44 -12.57 20.77
N GLY A 152 10.45 -13.07 21.48
CA GLY A 152 11.70 -12.37 21.73
C GLY A 152 11.63 -11.30 22.81
N ALA A 153 12.79 -10.76 23.20
CA ALA A 153 12.93 -9.68 24.17
C ALA A 153 13.98 -8.65 23.71
N GLY A 154 13.92 -8.25 22.44
CA GLY A 154 14.84 -7.29 21.81
C GLY A 154 16.14 -7.90 21.29
N GLY A 155 16.35 -9.21 21.48
CA GLY A 155 17.46 -9.97 20.92
C GLY A 155 17.11 -10.69 19.61
N THR A 156 17.97 -11.63 19.22
CA THR A 156 17.84 -12.45 18.00
C THR A 156 17.16 -13.80 18.24
N THR A 157 16.56 -14.01 19.42
CA THR A 157 15.98 -15.29 19.83
C THR A 157 14.46 -15.20 20.03
N GLY A 158 13.80 -16.36 20.11
CA GLY A 158 12.36 -16.49 20.27
C GLY A 158 11.64 -16.72 18.94
N SER A 159 11.07 -17.90 18.71
CA SER A 159 10.38 -18.20 17.44
C SER A 159 8.93 -18.66 17.65
N LEU A 160 8.14 -18.59 16.59
CA LEU A 160 6.89 -19.33 16.44
C LEU A 160 6.97 -20.11 15.14
N THR A 161 6.76 -21.42 15.22
CA THR A 161 6.72 -22.33 14.05
C THR A 161 5.32 -22.89 13.83
N SER A 162 4.33 -22.46 14.62
CA SER A 162 2.93 -22.83 14.44
C SER A 162 2.41 -22.36 13.09
N SER A 163 1.70 -23.26 12.41
CA SER A 163 1.05 -22.97 11.13
C SER A 163 -0.15 -22.02 11.26
N SER A 164 -0.70 -21.89 12.47
CA SER A 164 -1.80 -20.97 12.77
C SER A 164 -1.71 -20.44 14.20
N ILE A 165 -2.08 -19.17 14.36
CA ILE A 165 -2.29 -18.50 15.64
C ILE A 165 -3.74 -18.01 15.69
N ILE A 166 -4.45 -18.38 16.76
CA ILE A 166 -5.73 -17.80 17.15
C ILE A 166 -5.43 -16.77 18.24
N ASN A 167 -5.34 -15.50 17.88
CA ASN A 167 -5.04 -14.38 18.78
C ASN A 167 -6.34 -13.74 19.27
N ASN A 168 -6.76 -14.05 20.50
CA ASN A 168 -7.93 -13.41 21.13
C ASN A 168 -7.55 -12.31 22.14
N ALA A 169 -6.26 -11.98 22.28
CA ALA A 169 -5.77 -11.00 23.25
C ALA A 169 -4.62 -10.14 22.69
N GLY A 170 -3.36 -10.35 23.09
CA GLY A 170 -2.21 -9.61 22.57
C GLY A 170 -1.11 -10.53 22.02
N LEU A 171 -0.56 -10.17 20.86
CA LEU A 171 0.59 -10.83 20.26
C LEU A 171 1.68 -9.81 19.93
N ASN A 172 2.85 -9.94 20.55
CA ASN A 172 3.98 -9.03 20.39
C ASN A 172 5.16 -9.71 19.70
N PHE A 173 5.82 -9.02 18.78
CA PHE A 173 7.05 -9.43 18.15
C PHE A 173 8.18 -8.47 18.50
N ASN A 174 9.10 -8.89 19.35
CA ASN A 174 10.23 -8.11 19.85
C ASN A 174 11.56 -8.79 19.52
N ARG A 175 11.89 -8.85 18.22
CA ARG A 175 13.16 -9.38 17.71
C ARG A 175 13.97 -8.28 17.02
N SER A 176 15.28 -8.29 17.21
CA SER A 176 16.21 -7.36 16.56
C SER A 176 16.60 -7.75 15.14
N ASN A 177 16.48 -9.04 14.79
CA ASN A 177 16.66 -9.54 13.44
C ASN A 177 15.33 -9.88 12.77
N ASP A 178 15.41 -10.11 11.46
CA ASP A 178 14.24 -10.38 10.64
C ASP A 178 13.56 -11.71 11.02
N LEU A 179 12.24 -11.70 10.97
CA LEU A 179 11.37 -12.85 11.16
C LEU A 179 10.34 -12.90 10.04
N ASN A 180 10.30 -13.99 9.30
CA ASN A 180 9.18 -14.31 8.40
C ASN A 180 8.21 -15.24 9.11
N TYR A 181 6.98 -14.78 9.33
CA TYR A 181 5.90 -15.60 9.83
C TYR A 181 4.94 -15.94 8.67
N ALA A 182 4.97 -17.21 8.25
CA ALA A 182 4.16 -17.72 7.14
C ALA A 182 2.81 -18.31 7.58
N GLY A 183 2.60 -18.50 8.88
CA GLY A 183 1.34 -18.99 9.41
C GLY A 183 0.23 -17.96 9.35
N THR A 184 -1.01 -18.41 9.55
CA THR A 184 -2.18 -17.53 9.62
C THR A 184 -2.35 -16.96 11.03
N ILE A 185 -2.57 -15.65 11.16
CA ILE A 185 -3.02 -15.04 12.42
C ILE A 185 -4.51 -14.72 12.28
N SER A 186 -5.32 -15.18 13.23
CA SER A 186 -6.78 -14.96 13.29
C SER A 186 -7.21 -14.46 14.67
N GLY A 187 -8.50 -14.15 14.86
CA GLY A 187 -9.05 -13.72 16.15
C GLY A 187 -9.15 -12.21 16.34
N ALA A 188 -9.65 -11.77 17.50
CA ALA A 188 -9.95 -10.35 17.76
C ALA A 188 -8.80 -9.56 18.43
N GLY A 189 -7.70 -10.24 18.75
CA GLY A 189 -6.59 -9.67 19.50
C GLY A 189 -5.71 -8.71 18.70
N THR A 190 -4.92 -7.91 19.41
CA THR A 190 -3.97 -6.94 18.84
C THR A 190 -2.65 -7.60 18.46
N VAL A 191 -1.97 -7.01 17.48
CA VAL A 191 -0.61 -7.40 17.08
C VAL A 191 0.33 -6.21 17.25
N THR A 192 1.45 -6.36 17.96
CA THR A 192 2.44 -5.28 18.15
C THR A 192 3.81 -5.70 17.65
N LYS A 193 4.37 -4.92 16.73
CA LYS A 193 5.75 -5.06 16.25
C LYS A 193 6.67 -4.11 17.01
N LEU A 194 7.48 -4.66 17.93
CA LEU A 194 8.28 -3.92 18.91
C LEU A 194 9.78 -3.87 18.62
N GLY A 195 10.37 -4.90 18.01
CA GLY A 195 11.84 -4.99 17.87
C GLY A 195 12.37 -4.33 16.60
N GLY A 196 13.69 -4.09 16.51
CA GLY A 196 14.30 -3.41 15.36
C GLY A 196 14.30 -4.14 14.01
N GLY A 197 14.15 -5.48 13.99
CA GLY A 197 14.20 -6.28 12.76
C GLY A 197 12.96 -6.13 11.87
N ALA A 198 12.94 -6.73 10.69
CA ALA A 198 11.74 -6.82 9.87
C ALA A 198 10.83 -8.00 10.33
N LEU A 199 9.54 -7.74 10.56
CA LEU A 199 8.53 -8.78 10.66
C LEU A 199 7.82 -8.87 9.32
N THR A 200 8.02 -9.97 8.59
CA THR A 200 7.27 -10.26 7.38
C THR A 200 6.10 -11.18 7.73
N LEU A 201 4.88 -10.71 7.48
CA LEU A 201 3.66 -11.51 7.55
C LEU A 201 3.33 -12.01 6.15
N SER A 202 3.72 -13.25 5.85
CA SER A 202 3.52 -13.87 4.54
C SER A 202 2.31 -14.81 4.48
N GLY A 203 1.70 -15.14 5.63
CA GLY A 203 0.43 -15.88 5.68
C GLY A 203 -0.80 -14.99 5.45
N SER A 204 -1.94 -15.60 5.13
CA SER A 204 -3.23 -14.90 5.02
C SER A 204 -3.79 -14.62 6.41
N ASN A 205 -3.60 -13.40 6.91
CA ASN A 205 -4.05 -13.04 8.26
C ASN A 205 -5.47 -12.46 8.21
N THR A 206 -6.29 -12.86 9.18
CA THR A 206 -7.72 -12.55 9.28
C THR A 206 -8.11 -11.98 10.65
N TYR A 207 -7.11 -11.67 11.50
CA TYR A 207 -7.38 -11.05 12.78
C TYR A 207 -7.96 -9.65 12.60
N SER A 208 -8.78 -9.20 13.55
CA SER A 208 -9.49 -7.91 13.47
C SER A 208 -8.97 -6.86 14.43
N GLY A 209 -8.16 -7.23 15.42
CA GLY A 209 -7.59 -6.28 16.37
C GLY A 209 -6.53 -5.39 15.73
N THR A 210 -6.34 -4.20 16.30
CA THR A 210 -5.39 -3.21 15.81
C THR A 210 -3.96 -3.75 15.77
N THR A 211 -3.24 -3.41 14.70
CA THR A 211 -1.79 -3.64 14.59
C THR A 211 -1.02 -2.37 14.92
N THR A 212 -0.03 -2.45 15.81
CA THR A 212 0.86 -1.33 16.12
C THR A 212 2.28 -1.66 15.66
N VAL A 213 2.87 -0.78 14.85
CA VAL A 213 4.27 -0.86 14.42
C VAL A 213 5.07 0.17 15.20
N SER A 214 5.74 -0.26 16.26
CA SER A 214 6.51 0.62 17.14
C SER A 214 7.94 0.84 16.63
N GLU A 215 8.60 -0.22 16.13
CA GLU A 215 9.98 -0.16 15.63
C GLU A 215 10.21 -1.09 14.43
N GLY A 216 11.33 -0.88 13.74
CA GLY A 216 11.75 -1.68 12.60
C GLY A 216 10.77 -1.64 11.44
N THR A 217 10.61 -2.77 10.76
CA THR A 217 9.69 -2.91 9.62
C THR A 217 8.59 -3.92 9.93
N LEU A 218 7.34 -3.58 9.61
CA LEU A 218 6.29 -4.55 9.35
C LEU A 218 6.09 -4.65 7.83
N GLN A 219 6.32 -5.84 7.27
CA GLN A 219 6.08 -6.12 5.86
C GLN A 219 4.90 -7.07 5.68
N ILE A 220 3.96 -6.69 4.82
CA ILE A 220 2.81 -7.50 4.41
C ILE A 220 3.11 -8.12 3.06
N GLY A 221 3.13 -9.46 3.04
CA GLY A 221 3.54 -10.25 1.89
C GLY A 221 5.06 -10.33 1.70
N ALA A 222 5.48 -11.24 0.82
CA ALA A 222 6.89 -11.54 0.53
C ALA A 222 7.17 -11.54 -0.99
N GLY A 223 6.53 -10.63 -1.74
CA GLY A 223 6.64 -10.53 -3.19
C GLY A 223 5.77 -11.50 -3.99
N GLY A 224 4.99 -12.34 -3.30
CA GLY A 224 3.97 -13.22 -3.91
C GLY A 224 2.55 -12.71 -3.69
N THR A 225 1.57 -13.60 -3.80
CA THR A 225 0.12 -13.33 -3.63
C THR A 225 -0.42 -13.70 -2.25
N SER A 226 0.47 -13.86 -1.27
CA SER A 226 0.10 -14.17 0.12
C SER A 226 0.58 -13.06 1.04
N GLY A 227 -0.03 -12.94 2.22
CA GLY A 227 0.14 -11.81 3.15
C GLY A 227 -1.05 -10.87 3.07
N ASP A 228 -2.07 -11.09 3.88
CA ASP A 228 -3.30 -10.28 3.90
C ASP A 228 -3.50 -9.58 5.25
N LEU A 229 -4.00 -8.34 5.21
CA LEU A 229 -4.49 -7.50 6.32
C LEU A 229 -5.62 -6.55 5.84
N THR A 230 -6.43 -6.95 4.86
CA THR A 230 -7.37 -6.09 4.11
C THR A 230 -8.21 -5.10 4.93
N SER A 231 -8.58 -5.39 6.17
CA SER A 231 -9.43 -4.51 7.00
C SER A 231 -8.85 -4.11 8.36
N VAL A 232 -7.60 -4.47 8.66
CA VAL A 232 -7.00 -4.20 9.98
C VAL A 232 -6.61 -2.74 10.10
N SER A 233 -6.90 -2.10 11.24
CA SER A 233 -6.34 -0.77 11.54
C SER A 233 -4.88 -0.89 11.94
N ILE A 234 -4.00 -0.09 11.32
CA ILE A 234 -2.58 -0.05 11.61
C ILE A 234 -2.19 1.32 12.20
N ILE A 235 -1.56 1.30 13.39
CA ILE A 235 -0.85 2.44 13.97
C ILE A 235 0.62 2.27 13.58
N ASN A 236 1.09 3.01 12.58
CA ASN A 236 2.44 2.94 12.06
C ASN A 236 3.31 4.06 12.64
N ASN A 237 4.21 3.72 13.56
CA ASN A 237 5.19 4.64 14.13
C ASN A 237 6.63 4.37 13.64
N ALA A 238 6.83 3.39 12.75
CA ALA A 238 8.12 3.03 12.17
C ALA A 238 8.02 2.87 10.64
N LEU A 239 8.34 1.70 10.07
CA LEU A 239 8.17 1.43 8.63
C LEU A 239 7.10 0.34 8.41
N LEU A 240 6.09 0.67 7.60
CA LEU A 240 5.10 -0.27 7.06
C LEU A 240 5.38 -0.50 5.57
N SER A 241 5.45 -1.76 5.13
CA SER A 241 5.73 -2.13 3.74
C SER A 241 4.68 -3.11 3.21
N PHE A 242 4.17 -2.87 1.99
CA PHE A 242 3.33 -3.83 1.26
C PHE A 242 4.08 -4.37 0.04
N SER A 243 4.38 -5.67 0.09
CA SER A 243 5.12 -6.42 -0.94
C SER A 243 4.28 -7.57 -1.46
N ARG A 244 3.24 -7.24 -2.24
CA ARG A 244 2.37 -8.20 -2.94
C ARG A 244 2.47 -8.06 -4.44
N SER A 245 2.47 -9.19 -5.16
CA SER A 245 2.55 -9.19 -6.63
C SER A 245 1.19 -9.04 -7.32
N ASP A 246 0.10 -9.33 -6.61
CA ASP A 246 -1.28 -9.17 -7.06
C ASP A 246 -1.94 -7.90 -6.51
N ASP A 247 -3.11 -7.60 -7.05
CA ASP A 247 -3.89 -6.45 -6.62
C ASP A 247 -4.52 -6.71 -5.24
N LEU A 248 -4.44 -5.72 -4.35
CA LEU A 248 -5.00 -5.75 -3.01
C LEU A 248 -5.80 -4.48 -2.75
N ILE A 249 -7.02 -4.63 -2.25
CA ILE A 249 -7.78 -3.53 -1.67
C ILE A 249 -7.58 -3.56 -0.16
N TYR A 250 -7.00 -2.50 0.38
CA TYR A 250 -6.84 -2.30 1.81
C TYR A 250 -7.82 -1.23 2.30
N ALA A 251 -8.83 -1.69 3.04
CA ALA A 251 -9.91 -0.90 3.63
C ALA A 251 -9.61 -0.44 5.07
N GLY A 252 -8.59 -1.03 5.71
CA GLY A 252 -8.11 -0.59 7.02
C GLY A 252 -7.60 0.85 7.00
N THR A 253 -7.49 1.48 8.18
CA THR A 253 -6.87 2.80 8.33
C THR A 253 -5.41 2.66 8.71
N ILE A 254 -4.50 3.42 8.09
CA ILE A 254 -3.12 3.60 8.57
C ILE A 254 -3.00 4.97 9.24
N SER A 255 -2.57 5.00 10.48
CA SER A 255 -2.30 6.22 11.27
C SER A 255 -0.87 6.21 11.82
N GLY A 256 -0.46 7.25 12.56
CA GLY A 256 0.86 7.36 13.17
C GLY A 256 1.86 8.20 12.36
N SER A 257 3.12 8.25 12.82
CA SER A 257 4.16 9.12 12.23
C SER A 257 5.14 8.40 11.30
N GLY A 258 5.02 7.08 11.18
CA GLY A 258 5.93 6.22 10.44
C GLY A 258 5.86 6.41 8.92
N THR A 259 6.84 5.84 8.22
CA THR A 259 6.93 5.82 6.76
C THR A 259 6.18 4.62 6.18
N PHE A 260 5.75 4.75 4.93
CA PHE A 260 5.02 3.73 4.20
C PHE A 260 5.73 3.39 2.90
N THR A 261 5.91 2.10 2.60
CA THR A 261 6.51 1.63 1.34
C THR A 261 5.57 0.70 0.59
N LYS A 262 5.29 1.01 -0.68
CA LYS A 262 4.64 0.11 -1.63
C LYS A 262 5.70 -0.46 -2.58
N SER A 263 6.09 -1.72 -2.37
CA SER A 263 7.21 -2.36 -3.07
C SER A 263 6.82 -3.50 -4.00
N GLY A 264 5.67 -4.14 -3.77
CA GLY A 264 5.20 -5.25 -4.61
C GLY A 264 4.77 -4.80 -6.00
N THR A 265 4.70 -5.72 -6.98
CA THR A 265 4.38 -5.39 -8.38
C THR A 265 2.90 -5.14 -8.65
N GLY A 266 1.99 -5.60 -7.77
CA GLY A 266 0.55 -5.43 -7.95
C GLY A 266 0.04 -4.02 -7.64
N THR A 267 -1.26 -3.81 -7.77
CA THR A 267 -1.93 -2.57 -7.38
C THR A 267 -2.36 -2.65 -5.93
N LEU A 268 -1.85 -1.76 -5.08
CA LEU A 268 -2.42 -1.57 -3.74
C LEU A 268 -3.42 -0.41 -3.79
N THR A 269 -4.69 -0.71 -3.56
CA THR A 269 -5.76 0.28 -3.45
C THR A 269 -6.02 0.60 -1.98
N LEU A 270 -5.74 1.83 -1.58
CA LEU A 270 -6.09 2.37 -0.28
C LEU A 270 -7.52 2.94 -0.34
N SER A 271 -8.48 2.18 0.20
CA SER A 271 -9.90 2.60 0.34
C SER A 271 -10.24 3.10 1.74
N GLY A 272 -9.42 2.78 2.74
CA GLY A 272 -9.52 3.36 4.08
C GLY A 272 -9.00 4.80 4.17
N ASN A 273 -9.34 5.49 5.26
CA ASN A 273 -8.83 6.83 5.55
C ASN A 273 -7.44 6.76 6.19
N ASN A 274 -6.38 7.06 5.43
CA ASN A 274 -5.01 6.97 5.93
C ASN A 274 -4.50 8.35 6.37
N THR A 275 -4.24 8.47 7.67
CA THR A 275 -3.89 9.73 8.34
C THR A 275 -2.43 9.79 8.78
N TYR A 276 -1.62 8.80 8.42
CA TYR A 276 -0.20 8.81 8.77
C TYR A 276 0.54 9.97 8.11
N SER A 277 1.50 10.55 8.82
CA SER A 277 2.19 11.78 8.39
C SER A 277 3.52 11.55 7.69
N GLY A 278 4.13 10.36 7.86
CA GLY A 278 5.44 10.06 7.30
C GLY A 278 5.43 9.88 5.79
N THR A 279 6.62 9.89 5.19
CA THR A 279 6.81 9.78 3.74
C THR A 279 6.27 8.45 3.19
N THR A 280 5.61 8.54 2.04
CA THR A 280 5.19 7.39 1.23
C THR A 280 6.19 7.15 0.11
N THR A 281 6.74 5.94 0.00
CA THR A 281 7.62 5.53 -1.10
C THR A 281 6.93 4.48 -1.95
N ILE A 282 6.80 4.73 -3.25
CA ILE A 282 6.27 3.77 -4.22
C ILE A 282 7.46 3.29 -5.04
N SER A 283 7.95 2.08 -4.74
CA SER A 283 9.09 1.47 -5.44
C SER A 283 8.68 0.41 -6.46
N GLY A 284 7.44 -0.09 -6.42
CA GLY A 284 6.92 -1.07 -7.37
C GLY A 284 5.40 -1.03 -7.54
N GLY A 285 4.95 -1.45 -8.73
CA GLY A 285 3.54 -1.52 -9.09
C GLY A 285 2.81 -0.18 -8.99
N THR A 286 1.53 -0.23 -8.64
CA THR A 286 0.68 0.95 -8.49
C THR A 286 0.26 1.12 -7.03
N LEU A 287 0.34 2.35 -6.51
CA LEU A 287 -0.42 2.78 -5.35
C LEU A 287 -1.64 3.56 -5.84
N GLN A 288 -2.85 3.09 -5.53
CA GLN A 288 -4.09 3.76 -5.88
C GLN A 288 -4.78 4.29 -4.63
N ILE A 289 -5.23 5.55 -4.67
CA ILE A 289 -6.04 6.18 -3.63
C ILE A 289 -7.50 6.24 -4.10
N GLY A 290 -8.38 5.60 -3.35
CA GLY A 290 -9.80 5.43 -3.69
C GLY A 290 -10.06 4.29 -4.69
N ALA A 291 -11.32 3.83 -4.74
CA ALA A 291 -11.77 2.74 -5.59
C ALA A 291 -12.86 3.15 -6.60
N GLY A 292 -12.92 4.45 -6.94
CA GLY A 292 -13.94 5.04 -7.81
C GLY A 292 -15.10 5.69 -7.06
N ASP A 293 -15.04 5.74 -5.73
CA ASP A 293 -15.99 6.41 -4.83
C ASP A 293 -15.31 7.56 -4.07
N ALA A 294 -15.98 8.09 -3.03
CA ALA A 294 -15.44 9.14 -2.16
C ALA A 294 -14.60 8.59 -0.99
N SER A 295 -14.31 7.29 -0.96
CA SER A 295 -13.46 6.66 0.06
C SER A 295 -11.98 6.69 -0.33
N GLY A 296 -11.10 6.40 0.63
CA GLY A 296 -9.66 6.36 0.42
C GLY A 296 -8.99 7.72 0.53
N SER A 297 -8.23 7.95 1.60
CA SER A 297 -7.44 9.17 1.76
C SER A 297 -5.99 8.86 2.11
N LEU A 298 -5.13 9.84 1.87
CA LEU A 298 -3.70 9.81 2.16
C LEU A 298 -3.24 11.20 2.60
N LEU A 299 -2.98 11.37 3.90
CA LEU A 299 -2.46 12.61 4.50
C LEU A 299 -0.92 12.67 4.60
N SER A 300 -0.21 11.72 3.96
CA SER A 300 1.25 11.74 3.90
C SER A 300 1.76 13.05 3.29
N ASN A 301 2.73 13.69 3.96
CA ASN A 301 3.26 15.00 3.55
C ASN A 301 4.16 14.93 2.30
N SER A 302 4.62 13.75 1.90
CA SER A 302 5.50 13.56 0.76
C SER A 302 5.33 12.16 0.17
N ILE A 303 5.23 12.10 -1.15
CA ILE A 303 5.27 10.86 -1.93
C ILE A 303 6.54 10.87 -2.79
N ILE A 304 7.36 9.83 -2.63
CA ILE A 304 8.43 9.46 -3.56
C ILE A 304 7.84 8.41 -4.50
N ASN A 305 7.38 8.83 -5.68
CA ASN A 305 6.80 7.98 -6.69
C ASN A 305 7.87 7.55 -7.70
N ASN A 306 8.40 6.33 -7.55
CA ASN A 306 9.36 5.74 -8.49
C ASN A 306 8.70 4.68 -9.42
N ALA A 307 7.39 4.47 -9.33
CA ALA A 307 6.65 3.52 -10.15
C ALA A 307 5.35 4.14 -10.68
N ALA A 308 4.19 3.85 -10.07
CA ALA A 308 2.91 4.45 -10.46
C ALA A 308 2.07 4.88 -9.26
N LEU A 309 1.51 6.08 -9.36
CA LEU A 309 0.53 6.64 -8.42
C LEU A 309 -0.78 6.92 -9.16
N SER A 310 -1.90 6.47 -8.61
CA SER A 310 -3.24 6.69 -9.16
C SER A 310 -4.18 7.30 -8.13
N PHE A 311 -4.98 8.28 -8.53
CA PHE A 311 -6.09 8.81 -7.74
C PHE A 311 -7.40 8.48 -8.45
N ASN A 312 -8.18 7.57 -7.87
CA ASN A 312 -9.48 7.13 -8.36
C ASN A 312 -10.58 7.48 -7.36
N ARG A 313 -10.87 8.78 -7.25
CA ARG A 313 -11.92 9.32 -6.38
C ARG A 313 -13.02 9.99 -7.20
N SER A 314 -14.27 9.83 -6.75
CA SER A 314 -15.45 10.43 -7.40
C SER A 314 -15.71 11.88 -6.98
N ASP A 315 -15.11 12.34 -5.89
CA ASP A 315 -15.30 13.65 -5.29
C ASP A 315 -14.05 14.54 -5.40
N SER A 316 -14.14 15.74 -4.83
CA SER A 316 -12.99 16.64 -4.76
C SER A 316 -12.01 16.19 -3.68
N TYR A 317 -10.76 15.95 -4.07
CA TYR A 317 -9.66 15.56 -3.19
C TYR A 317 -8.49 16.52 -3.33
N ASN A 318 -8.10 17.16 -2.23
CA ASN A 318 -6.92 18.01 -2.18
C ASN A 318 -5.73 17.24 -1.61
N TYR A 319 -4.72 16.97 -2.43
CA TYR A 319 -3.46 16.44 -1.97
C TYR A 319 -2.47 17.57 -1.69
N GLY A 320 -2.17 17.77 -0.40
CA GLY A 320 -1.31 18.84 0.09
C GLY A 320 0.18 18.51 0.13
N GLY A 321 0.56 17.22 0.04
CA GLY A 321 1.96 16.80 0.03
C GLY A 321 2.65 17.00 -1.31
N SER A 322 3.98 16.96 -1.34
CA SER A 322 4.75 16.97 -2.59
C SER A 322 4.85 15.58 -3.20
N ILE A 323 4.78 15.48 -4.52
CA ILE A 323 5.07 14.25 -5.27
C ILE A 323 6.41 14.43 -6.00
N SER A 324 7.32 13.48 -5.81
CA SER A 324 8.67 13.45 -6.41
C SER A 324 8.96 12.08 -7.05
N GLY A 325 10.12 11.91 -7.69
CA GLY A 325 10.55 10.65 -8.28
C GLY A 325 10.34 10.55 -9.80
N THR A 326 10.47 9.35 -10.35
CA THR A 326 10.45 9.10 -11.81
C THR A 326 9.17 8.44 -12.31
N GLY A 327 8.26 8.10 -11.40
CA GLY A 327 7.04 7.37 -11.69
C GLY A 327 5.97 8.21 -12.39
N ILE A 328 4.94 7.51 -12.88
CA ILE A 328 3.78 8.11 -13.55
C ILE A 328 2.71 8.52 -12.53
N LEU A 329 1.95 9.56 -12.85
CA LEU A 329 0.74 9.96 -12.12
C LEU A 329 -0.49 9.74 -13.00
N THR A 330 -1.51 9.07 -12.48
CA THR A 330 -2.82 8.93 -13.13
C THR A 330 -3.92 9.56 -12.29
N LYS A 331 -4.65 10.50 -12.87
CA LYS A 331 -5.91 11.02 -12.34
C LYS A 331 -7.06 10.25 -13.01
N ALA A 332 -7.54 9.21 -12.33
CA ALA A 332 -8.44 8.20 -12.89
C ALA A 332 -9.93 8.48 -12.64
N GLY A 333 -10.31 8.95 -11.45
CA GLY A 333 -11.72 9.06 -11.07
C GLY A 333 -12.42 10.32 -11.59
N VAL A 334 -13.75 10.35 -11.60
CA VAL A 334 -14.56 11.47 -12.11
C VAL A 334 -14.45 12.78 -11.31
N GLY A 335 -13.91 12.73 -10.09
CA GLY A 335 -13.82 13.88 -9.19
C GLY A 335 -12.78 14.93 -9.58
N THR A 336 -12.48 15.85 -8.67
CA THR A 336 -11.40 16.85 -8.84
C THR A 336 -10.21 16.48 -7.97
N LEU A 337 -9.04 16.24 -8.55
CA LEU A 337 -7.79 16.14 -7.81
C LEU A 337 -7.11 17.49 -7.83
N THR A 338 -6.96 18.13 -6.67
CA THR A 338 -6.17 19.34 -6.51
C THR A 338 -4.80 18.98 -5.97
N LEU A 339 -3.74 19.35 -6.69
CA LEU A 339 -2.36 19.27 -6.23
C LEU A 339 -1.94 20.67 -5.76
N SER A 340 -1.98 20.91 -4.44
CA SER A 340 -1.72 22.24 -3.89
C SER A 340 -0.25 22.52 -3.60
N SER A 341 0.60 21.48 -3.58
CA SER A 341 2.05 21.59 -3.40
C SER A 341 2.81 21.57 -4.73
N ASN A 342 4.09 21.96 -4.69
CA ASN A 342 4.99 21.87 -5.84
C ASN A 342 5.43 20.41 -6.02
N ASN A 343 5.19 19.84 -7.20
CA ASN A 343 5.51 18.45 -7.51
C ASN A 343 6.65 18.38 -8.50
N THR A 344 7.66 17.56 -8.18
CA THR A 344 8.94 17.47 -8.88
C THR A 344 9.15 16.13 -9.60
N TYR A 345 8.12 15.30 -9.69
CA TYR A 345 8.23 14.04 -10.43
C TYR A 345 8.40 14.28 -11.94
N SER A 346 9.14 13.39 -12.61
CA SER A 346 9.49 13.55 -14.04
C SER A 346 8.61 12.73 -14.99
N GLY A 347 7.99 11.65 -14.50
CA GLY A 347 7.16 10.77 -15.29
C GLY A 347 5.87 11.42 -15.81
N THR A 348 5.26 10.80 -16.82
CA THR A 348 4.05 11.31 -17.47
C THR A 348 2.89 11.41 -16.50
N THR A 349 2.10 12.47 -16.63
CA THR A 349 0.79 12.61 -15.97
C THR A 349 -0.33 12.26 -16.96
N THR A 350 -1.25 11.39 -16.57
CA THR A 350 -2.46 11.09 -17.35
C THR A 350 -3.70 11.57 -16.61
N VAL A 351 -4.52 12.39 -17.24
CA VAL A 351 -5.85 12.78 -16.76
C VAL A 351 -6.86 11.98 -17.56
N SER A 352 -7.33 10.87 -16.99
CA SER A 352 -8.28 9.98 -17.66
C SER A 352 -9.70 10.54 -17.58
N GLU A 353 -10.12 10.98 -16.39
CA GLU A 353 -11.47 11.49 -16.12
C GLU A 353 -11.43 12.66 -15.12
N GLY A 354 -12.55 13.39 -15.06
CA GLY A 354 -12.74 14.51 -14.14
C GLY A 354 -11.69 15.61 -14.31
N THR A 355 -11.37 16.29 -13.22
CA THR A 355 -10.44 17.44 -13.24
C THR A 355 -9.14 17.14 -12.50
N LEU A 356 -8.01 17.44 -13.13
CA LEU A 356 -6.75 17.67 -12.44
C LEU A 356 -6.54 19.18 -12.28
N GLN A 357 -6.44 19.69 -11.05
CA GLN A 357 -6.17 21.10 -10.77
C GLN A 357 -4.79 21.29 -10.15
N ILE A 358 -4.00 22.20 -10.73
CA ILE A 358 -2.67 22.58 -10.26
C ILE A 358 -2.78 23.88 -9.46
N GLY A 359 -2.50 23.81 -8.17
CA GLY A 359 -2.68 24.91 -7.22
C GLY A 359 -4.12 25.05 -6.73
N ALA A 360 -4.27 25.83 -5.65
CA ALA A 360 -5.54 26.11 -4.99
C ALA A 360 -5.80 27.62 -4.86
N GLY A 361 -5.32 28.42 -5.81
CA GLY A 361 -5.43 29.88 -5.81
C GLY A 361 -4.34 30.60 -5.00
N GLY A 362 -3.46 29.88 -4.32
CA GLY A 362 -2.28 30.41 -3.63
C GLY A 362 -1.03 30.49 -4.51
N THR A 363 0.13 30.60 -3.85
CA THR A 363 1.48 30.69 -4.45
C THR A 363 2.21 29.35 -4.57
N SER A 364 1.55 28.23 -4.29
CA SER A 364 2.05 26.86 -4.49
C SER A 364 1.19 26.06 -5.47
N GLY A 365 1.78 25.00 -6.03
CA GLY A 365 1.19 24.15 -7.05
C GLY A 365 2.01 24.18 -8.33
N SER A 366 2.68 23.07 -8.65
CA SER A 366 3.39 22.94 -9.93
C SER A 366 3.54 21.47 -10.29
N LEU A 367 3.80 21.23 -11.58
CA LEU A 367 4.22 19.95 -12.12
C LEU A 367 5.50 20.16 -12.92
N THR A 368 6.49 19.30 -12.72
CA THR A 368 7.69 19.20 -13.58
C THR A 368 7.62 18.04 -14.57
N SER A 369 6.50 17.30 -14.62
CA SER A 369 6.33 16.17 -15.53
C SER A 369 6.57 16.61 -16.98
N SER A 370 7.36 15.84 -17.72
CA SER A 370 7.73 16.15 -19.10
C SER A 370 6.55 16.12 -20.08
N SER A 371 5.49 15.37 -19.75
CA SER A 371 4.28 15.27 -20.55
C SER A 371 3.02 15.12 -19.70
N ILE A 372 1.92 15.69 -20.18
CA ILE A 372 0.55 15.47 -19.69
C ILE A 372 -0.29 14.92 -20.85
N ILE A 373 -0.93 13.77 -20.63
CA ILE A 373 -1.99 13.24 -21.48
C ILE A 373 -3.32 13.67 -20.86
N ASN A 374 -3.96 14.69 -21.41
CA ASN A 374 -5.21 15.26 -20.92
C ASN A 374 -6.40 14.74 -21.74
N ASN A 375 -7.14 13.78 -21.19
CA ASN A 375 -8.35 13.24 -21.81
C ASN A 375 -9.64 13.87 -21.24
N ALA A 376 -9.54 14.75 -20.24
CA ALA A 376 -10.68 15.35 -19.56
C ALA A 376 -10.43 16.86 -19.27
N TRP A 377 -10.32 17.28 -18.00
CA TRP A 377 -10.08 18.68 -17.64
C TRP A 377 -8.75 18.86 -16.89
N LEU A 378 -7.96 19.84 -17.34
CA LEU A 378 -6.74 20.30 -16.68
C LEU A 378 -6.88 21.77 -16.29
N ASN A 379 -6.82 22.06 -15.00
CA ASN A 379 -6.99 23.41 -14.46
C ASN A 379 -5.68 23.94 -13.86
N PHE A 380 -5.42 25.23 -14.04
CA PHE A 380 -4.31 25.95 -13.38
C PHE A 380 -4.87 27.09 -12.53
N ASN A 381 -4.68 27.00 -11.21
CA ASN A 381 -5.19 27.96 -10.24
C ASN A 381 -4.07 28.49 -9.33
N ARG A 382 -3.32 29.46 -9.83
CA ARG A 382 -2.15 30.07 -9.18
C ARG A 382 -2.29 31.59 -9.14
N SER A 383 -1.95 32.21 -8.01
CA SER A 383 -1.99 33.67 -7.85
C SER A 383 -0.74 34.39 -8.35
N ASN A 384 0.38 33.66 -8.50
CA ASN A 384 1.63 34.15 -9.06
C ASN A 384 1.97 33.40 -10.36
N ASP A 385 3.09 33.79 -10.96
CA ASP A 385 3.51 33.25 -12.25
C ASP A 385 3.91 31.77 -12.16
N LEU A 386 3.50 31.01 -13.17
CA LEU A 386 3.88 29.62 -13.38
C LEU A 386 4.25 29.40 -14.85
N THR A 387 5.37 28.73 -15.11
CA THR A 387 5.69 28.22 -16.44
C THR A 387 5.58 26.72 -16.45
N TYR A 388 4.82 26.17 -17.40
CA TYR A 388 4.80 24.74 -17.69
C TYR A 388 5.41 24.50 -19.08
N ALA A 389 6.54 23.81 -19.10
CA ALA A 389 7.33 23.58 -20.30
C ALA A 389 7.10 22.21 -20.96
N GLY A 390 6.43 21.29 -20.26
CA GLY A 390 6.12 19.97 -20.79
C GLY A 390 5.08 20.01 -21.92
N THR A 391 4.96 18.89 -22.63
CA THR A 391 3.96 18.74 -23.69
C THR A 391 2.61 18.32 -23.12
N ILE A 392 1.53 18.88 -23.65
CA ILE A 392 0.15 18.51 -23.30
C ILE A 392 -0.52 17.98 -24.56
N SER A 393 -1.14 16.80 -24.45
CA SER A 393 -1.81 16.09 -25.54
C SER A 393 -3.20 15.62 -25.12
N GLY A 394 -3.97 15.04 -26.05
CA GLY A 394 -5.29 14.45 -25.79
C GLY A 394 -6.49 15.36 -26.09
N PRO A 395 -7.71 14.84 -26.04
CA PRO A 395 -8.92 15.58 -26.41
C PRO A 395 -9.41 16.58 -25.33
N GLY A 396 -8.77 16.60 -24.16
CA GLY A 396 -9.24 17.37 -23.01
C GLY A 396 -9.09 18.88 -23.15
N ILE A 397 -9.72 19.58 -22.21
CA ILE A 397 -9.79 21.04 -22.12
C ILE A 397 -8.79 21.53 -21.06
N ILE A 398 -8.19 22.71 -21.29
CA ILE A 398 -7.44 23.44 -20.28
C ILE A 398 -8.23 24.66 -19.78
N THR A 399 -8.25 24.87 -18.46
CA THR A 399 -8.78 26.11 -17.86
C THR A 399 -7.73 26.83 -17.03
N LYS A 400 -7.46 28.09 -17.36
CA LYS A 400 -6.61 28.99 -16.57
C LYS A 400 -7.50 29.85 -15.66
N LEU A 401 -7.44 29.58 -14.35
CA LEU A 401 -8.34 30.15 -13.33
C LEU A 401 -7.70 31.31 -12.54
N GLY A 402 -6.52 31.07 -11.96
CA GLY A 402 -5.95 31.99 -10.96
C GLY A 402 -5.48 33.33 -11.52
N ASN A 403 -5.27 34.34 -10.67
CA ASN A 403 -4.96 35.71 -11.11
C ASN A 403 -3.53 35.91 -11.64
N GLY A 404 -2.61 34.97 -11.38
CA GLY A 404 -1.21 35.07 -11.84
C GLY A 404 -1.06 34.84 -13.35
N SER A 405 0.17 34.92 -13.88
CA SER A 405 0.42 34.52 -15.26
C SER A 405 0.70 33.02 -15.38
N LEU A 406 0.12 32.35 -16.37
CA LEU A 406 0.53 31.00 -16.78
C LEU A 406 1.26 31.11 -18.12
N THR A 407 2.50 30.61 -18.20
CA THR A 407 3.20 30.46 -19.47
C THR A 407 3.18 29.00 -19.89
N LEU A 408 2.61 28.72 -21.06
CA LEU A 408 2.73 27.40 -21.70
C LEU A 408 3.79 27.50 -22.79
N SER A 409 4.91 26.79 -22.62
CA SER A 409 6.04 26.84 -23.57
C SER A 409 6.29 25.51 -24.29
N GLY A 410 5.50 24.47 -24.01
CA GLY A 410 5.55 23.22 -24.75
C GLY A 410 4.90 23.31 -26.13
N ASN A 411 5.30 22.42 -27.06
CA ASN A 411 4.58 22.20 -28.31
C ASN A 411 3.38 21.27 -28.04
N ASN A 412 2.25 21.85 -27.68
CA ASN A 412 1.08 21.13 -27.23
C ASN A 412 0.17 20.72 -28.41
N THR A 413 -0.45 19.54 -28.30
CA THR A 413 -1.28 18.92 -29.34
C THR A 413 -2.71 18.63 -28.88
N TYR A 414 -3.08 19.02 -27.66
CA TYR A 414 -4.44 18.79 -27.17
C TYR A 414 -5.49 19.55 -28.00
N SER A 415 -6.65 18.93 -28.21
CA SER A 415 -7.66 19.43 -29.16
C SER A 415 -8.91 20.03 -28.53
N GLY A 416 -9.15 19.83 -27.23
CA GLY A 416 -10.35 20.34 -26.54
C GLY A 416 -10.40 21.86 -26.40
N GLY A 417 -9.27 22.55 -26.58
CA GLY A 417 -9.16 24.01 -26.49
C GLY A 417 -8.82 24.52 -25.09
N THR A 418 -8.75 25.84 -24.96
CA THR A 418 -8.29 26.54 -23.76
C THR A 418 -9.26 27.63 -23.34
N THR A 419 -9.69 27.62 -22.08
CA THR A 419 -10.44 28.72 -21.47
C THR A 419 -9.56 29.51 -20.52
N ILE A 420 -9.52 30.83 -20.69
CA ILE A 420 -8.84 31.77 -19.79
C ILE A 420 -9.92 32.47 -18.98
N SER A 421 -10.11 32.01 -17.75
CA SER A 421 -11.11 32.53 -16.82
C SER A 421 -10.57 33.63 -15.90
N GLY A 422 -9.24 33.73 -15.74
CA GLY A 422 -8.62 34.75 -14.92
C GLY A 422 -7.12 34.91 -15.17
N GLY A 423 -6.59 36.09 -14.81
CA GLY A 423 -5.18 36.45 -14.97
C GLY A 423 -4.73 36.46 -16.44
N ILE A 424 -3.45 36.14 -16.66
CA ILE A 424 -2.83 36.15 -17.98
C ILE A 424 -2.43 34.73 -18.40
N LEU A 425 -2.66 34.37 -19.66
CA LEU A 425 -2.02 33.24 -20.32
C LEU A 425 -0.97 33.77 -21.30
N ASN A 426 0.30 33.45 -21.06
CA ASN A 426 1.42 33.74 -21.93
C ASN A 426 1.68 32.57 -22.89
N ILE A 427 1.86 32.89 -24.17
CA ILE A 427 2.27 31.94 -25.21
C ILE A 427 3.80 31.86 -25.23
N GLY A 428 4.37 30.66 -25.09
CA GLY A 428 5.81 30.45 -25.14
C GLY A 428 6.34 29.87 -26.47
N THR A 429 5.46 29.47 -27.40
CA THR A 429 5.81 28.90 -28.70
C THR A 429 4.78 29.27 -29.77
N GLN A 430 5.20 29.37 -31.04
CA GLN A 430 4.30 29.65 -32.16
C GLN A 430 3.45 28.42 -32.54
N SER A 431 2.30 28.67 -33.18
CA SER A 431 1.55 27.61 -33.86
C SER A 431 2.34 27.01 -35.03
N VAL A 432 2.20 25.70 -35.20
CA VAL A 432 2.72 24.92 -36.34
C VAL A 432 1.54 24.43 -37.18
N GLY A 433 1.69 24.51 -38.49
CA GLY A 433 0.64 24.18 -39.46
C GLY A 433 0.04 25.42 -40.10
N SER A 434 -1.22 25.32 -40.52
CA SER A 434 -1.96 26.42 -41.15
C SER A 434 -3.29 26.65 -40.45
N LEU A 435 -3.97 27.75 -40.80
CA LEU A 435 -5.30 28.02 -40.29
C LEU A 435 -6.25 26.86 -40.63
N GLY A 436 -6.91 26.30 -39.61
CA GLY A 436 -7.81 25.15 -39.75
C GLY A 436 -7.11 23.78 -39.81
N ALA A 437 -5.78 23.75 -39.85
CA ALA A 437 -4.96 22.54 -39.82
C ALA A 437 -3.72 22.73 -38.91
N ILE A 438 -3.98 23.15 -37.67
CA ILE A 438 -2.94 23.34 -36.65
C ILE A 438 -2.51 21.96 -36.16
N THR A 439 -1.20 21.68 -36.18
CA THR A 439 -0.67 20.41 -35.68
C THR A 439 -0.18 20.51 -34.24
N SER A 440 0.31 21.69 -33.83
CA SER A 440 0.71 21.99 -32.46
C SER A 440 0.79 23.50 -32.21
N SER A 441 0.70 23.91 -30.94
CA SER A 441 0.99 25.28 -30.48
C SER A 441 1.24 25.29 -28.97
N ALA A 442 1.58 26.43 -28.37
CA ALA A 442 1.59 26.60 -26.91
C ALA A 442 0.24 26.25 -26.24
N ILE A 443 -0.86 26.33 -26.97
CA ILE A 443 -2.23 26.24 -26.45
C ILE A 443 -3.07 25.16 -27.17
N GLY A 444 -2.39 24.16 -27.74
CA GLY A 444 -3.03 23.05 -28.43
C GLY A 444 -3.59 23.45 -29.80
N THR A 445 -4.51 22.65 -30.32
CA THR A 445 -5.11 22.81 -31.66
C THR A 445 -6.56 23.31 -31.62
N GLY A 446 -7.18 23.30 -30.44
CA GLY A 446 -8.56 23.75 -30.23
C GLY A 446 -8.72 25.28 -30.16
N SER A 447 -9.96 25.74 -29.97
CA SER A 447 -10.27 27.17 -29.81
C SER A 447 -9.84 27.72 -28.45
N ILE A 448 -9.66 29.03 -28.38
CA ILE A 448 -9.42 29.79 -27.16
C ILE A 448 -10.68 30.55 -26.77
N ALA A 449 -11.09 30.46 -25.52
CA ALA A 449 -12.11 31.33 -24.93
C ALA A 449 -11.46 32.24 -23.88
N ILE A 450 -11.62 33.56 -24.00
CA ILE A 450 -11.11 34.55 -23.06
C ILE A 450 -12.30 35.20 -22.36
N GLN A 451 -12.39 35.03 -21.04
CA GLN A 451 -13.46 35.61 -20.22
C GLN A 451 -13.17 37.06 -19.83
N ASN A 452 -14.20 37.74 -19.29
CA ASN A 452 -14.08 39.11 -18.79
C ASN A 452 -12.94 39.22 -17.76
N GLY A 453 -12.11 40.26 -17.89
CA GLY A 453 -10.97 40.52 -17.00
C GLY A 453 -9.78 39.56 -17.16
N ALA A 454 -9.84 38.61 -18.09
CA ALA A 454 -8.72 37.74 -18.42
C ALA A 454 -7.97 38.21 -19.67
N ALA A 455 -6.71 37.80 -19.80
CA ALA A 455 -5.88 38.17 -20.93
C ALA A 455 -5.09 37.02 -21.55
N LEU A 456 -4.89 37.10 -22.86
CA LEU A 456 -3.95 36.29 -23.63
C LEU A 456 -2.79 37.19 -24.09
N ASN A 457 -1.57 36.80 -23.78
CA ASN A 457 -0.36 37.51 -24.19
C ASN A 457 0.45 36.65 -25.15
N LEU A 458 0.61 37.14 -26.38
CA LEU A 458 1.24 36.37 -27.45
C LEU A 458 2.77 36.41 -27.36
N LEU A 459 3.36 37.37 -26.65
CA LEU A 459 4.81 37.54 -26.55
C LEU A 459 5.54 37.56 -27.92
N GLY A 460 4.85 38.03 -28.97
CA GLY A 460 5.38 38.08 -30.35
C GLY A 460 5.25 36.76 -31.13
N HIS A 461 4.64 35.73 -30.55
CA HIS A 461 4.33 34.48 -31.24
C HIS A 461 3.00 34.57 -32.00
N SER A 462 2.95 33.91 -33.15
CA SER A 462 1.74 33.73 -33.94
C SER A 462 0.93 32.54 -33.43
N ILE A 463 -0.39 32.72 -33.35
CA ILE A 463 -1.35 31.64 -33.13
C ILE A 463 -2.31 31.52 -34.32
N TYR A 464 -2.71 30.30 -34.63
CA TYR A 464 -3.74 30.02 -35.65
C TYR A 464 -5.05 29.53 -35.04
N ASN A 465 -5.08 29.35 -33.72
CA ASN A 465 -6.26 28.91 -32.98
C ASN A 465 -7.39 29.96 -33.12
N PRO A 466 -8.65 29.53 -33.33
CA PRO A 466 -9.78 30.43 -33.24
C PRO A 466 -9.86 31.07 -31.86
N VAL A 467 -10.05 32.38 -31.78
CA VAL A 467 -10.17 33.12 -30.52
C VAL A 467 -11.58 33.65 -30.35
N VAL A 468 -12.20 33.32 -29.22
CA VAL A 468 -13.51 33.81 -28.78
C VAL A 468 -13.30 34.66 -27.52
N MET A 469 -13.81 35.88 -27.52
CA MET A 469 -13.72 36.81 -26.39
C MET A 469 -15.10 37.11 -25.83
N ALA A 470 -15.26 37.04 -24.52
CA ALA A 470 -16.44 37.52 -23.80
C ALA A 470 -16.14 38.87 -23.14
N GLY A 471 -17.00 39.87 -23.37
CA GLY A 471 -16.89 41.18 -22.71
C GLY A 471 -15.59 41.94 -23.04
N ASP A 472 -14.84 42.30 -22.01
CA ASP A 472 -13.63 43.13 -22.04
C ASP A 472 -12.31 42.33 -22.05
N GLY A 473 -12.36 41.02 -22.37
CA GLY A 473 -11.16 40.19 -22.49
C GLY A 473 -10.11 40.80 -23.42
N VAL A 474 -8.83 40.68 -23.06
CA VAL A 474 -7.72 41.38 -23.74
C VAL A 474 -6.79 40.40 -24.46
N VAL A 475 -6.40 40.72 -25.68
CA VAL A 475 -5.29 40.06 -26.39
C VAL A 475 -4.16 41.07 -26.60
N THR A 476 -3.00 40.84 -25.98
CA THR A 476 -1.83 41.72 -26.14
C THR A 476 -0.86 41.16 -27.18
N TYR A 477 -0.51 42.01 -28.15
CA TYR A 477 0.36 41.66 -29.29
C TYR A 477 1.76 42.25 -29.09
N GLY A 478 2.77 41.38 -29.02
CA GLY A 478 4.19 41.78 -29.00
C GLY A 478 4.82 41.98 -30.40
N GLY A 479 4.09 41.71 -31.48
CA GLY A 479 4.57 41.89 -32.86
C GLY A 479 3.63 41.26 -33.90
N ILE A 480 3.15 42.09 -34.83
CA ILE A 480 2.48 41.80 -36.13
C ILE A 480 1.36 40.74 -36.11
N ALA A 481 0.10 41.20 -36.14
CA ALA A 481 -1.06 40.35 -36.43
C ALA A 481 -1.23 40.12 -37.95
N THR A 482 -1.44 38.87 -38.37
CA THR A 482 -2.18 38.59 -39.60
C THR A 482 -3.68 38.62 -39.27
N LYS A 483 -4.40 39.51 -39.94
CA LYS A 483 -5.82 39.79 -39.74
C LYS A 483 -6.66 38.55 -40.05
N GLN A 484 -7.22 37.89 -39.04
CA GLN A 484 -8.33 36.95 -39.23
C GLN A 484 -9.64 37.74 -39.27
N SER A 485 -10.32 37.66 -40.41
CA SER A 485 -11.61 38.30 -40.67
C SER A 485 -12.71 37.66 -39.83
N VAL A 486 -13.23 38.38 -38.83
CA VAL A 486 -14.50 38.02 -38.18
C VAL A 486 -15.64 38.47 -39.11
N PRO A 487 -16.59 37.59 -39.51
CA PRO A 487 -17.79 38.02 -40.21
C PRO A 487 -18.73 38.71 -39.21
N GLN A 488 -18.74 40.04 -39.21
CA GLN A 488 -19.69 40.83 -38.42
C GLN A 488 -21.05 40.81 -39.13
N TYR A 489 -21.98 39.95 -38.69
CA TYR A 489 -23.41 40.08 -39.00
C TYR A 489 -24.01 41.20 -38.14
N PHE A 490 -23.86 42.46 -38.57
CA PHE A 490 -24.64 43.55 -37.98
C PHE A 490 -26.00 43.66 -38.66
N ARG A 491 -27.06 43.31 -37.92
CA ARG A 491 -28.45 43.63 -38.27
C ARG A 491 -28.61 45.15 -38.35
N ARG A 492 -29.07 45.66 -39.50
CA ARG A 492 -29.50 47.06 -39.66
C ARG A 492 -30.73 47.31 -38.78
N HIS A 493 -30.59 48.11 -37.72
CA HIS A 493 -31.71 48.90 -37.21
C HIS A 493 -31.66 50.30 -37.85
N ARG A 494 -32.78 50.65 -38.48
CA ARG A 494 -33.08 51.94 -39.09
C ARG A 494 -33.87 52.75 -38.04
N VAL A 495 -33.51 54.02 -37.84
CA VAL A 495 -34.23 55.23 -37.31
C VAL A 495 -33.14 56.06 -36.60
N GLY A 496 -32.92 57.36 -36.81
CA GLY A 496 -33.54 58.41 -37.61
C GLY A 496 -32.59 59.64 -37.60
N TYR A 497 -32.87 60.58 -38.50
CA TYR A 497 -32.20 61.87 -38.75
C TYR A 497 -31.50 62.55 -37.55
N PHE A 498 -30.27 63.07 -37.75
CA PHE A 498 -29.96 64.52 -37.69
C PHE A 498 -28.54 64.85 -38.18
N ASP A 499 -28.50 65.91 -38.99
CA ASP A 499 -27.44 66.83 -39.45
C ASP A 499 -26.05 66.37 -39.96
N TYR A 500 -25.86 66.65 -41.25
CA TYR A 500 -24.59 66.78 -41.98
C TYR A 500 -23.96 68.16 -41.69
N ARG A 501 -22.71 68.25 -41.20
CA ARG A 501 -21.75 69.34 -41.53
C ARG A 501 -20.27 68.96 -41.30
N PHE A 502 -19.49 69.05 -42.39
CA PHE A 502 -18.03 69.34 -42.54
C PHE A 502 -16.98 68.32 -42.04
N TRP A 503 -16.24 67.58 -42.90
CA TRP A 503 -14.95 67.92 -43.61
C TRP A 503 -13.88 68.48 -42.64
N THR A 504 -12.71 67.88 -42.37
CA THR A 504 -11.60 67.52 -43.29
C THR A 504 -10.52 66.61 -42.64
N PHE A 505 -9.86 65.82 -43.50
CA PHE A 505 -8.51 65.22 -43.47
C PHE A 505 -7.46 65.76 -42.47
N LEU A 506 -6.62 64.87 -41.90
CA LEU A 506 -5.22 64.70 -42.35
C LEU A 506 -4.55 63.42 -41.79
N ASN A 507 -3.94 62.66 -42.70
CA ASN A 507 -2.87 61.68 -42.42
C ASN A 507 -1.57 62.44 -42.07
N ARG A 508 -0.87 62.00 -41.03
CA ARG A 508 0.58 61.79 -41.05
C ARG A 508 1.00 60.80 -39.99
#